data_AF-A0A2K3K917-F1
#
_entry.id   AF-A0A2K3K917-F1
#
_cell.length_a   1.000
_cell.length_b   1.000
_cell.length_c   1.000
_cell.angle_alpha   90.00
_cell.angle_beta   90.00
_cell.angle_gamma   90.00
#
_symmetry.space_group_name_H-M   'P 1'
#
loop_
_entity.id
_entity.type
_entity.pdbx_description
1 polymer ?
#
loop_
_entity_poly.entity_id
_entity_poly.type
_entity_poly.pdbx_seq_one_letter_code
_entity_poly.pdbx_strand_id
1 'polypeptide(L)'
;MTLEVLSTGVAGNYNGALQVMTAELQVPSPLVPTRESYFVRYCKQHSDGTWAVVDVSLDNLRPSPSARCRRRPSGCLIQEMPNGYSKLLHDAVMYLNRPT
;
A
#
# COMPACT_ATOMS: atom_id res chain seq x y z
N MET A 1 9.02 -2.95 -2.95
CA MET A 1 9.88 -2.41 -4.03
C MET A 1 9.03 -1.65 -5.03
N THR A 2 9.52 -0.53 -5.56
CA THR A 2 8.91 0.16 -6.70
C THR A 2 9.26 -0.57 -7.99
N LEU A 3 8.24 -0.92 -8.78
CA LEU A 3 8.40 -1.54 -10.08
C LEU A 3 8.37 -0.50 -11.20
N GLU A 4 7.48 0.49 -11.10
CA GLU A 4 7.29 1.53 -12.10
C GLU A 4 6.81 2.82 -11.45
N VAL A 5 7.23 3.96 -11.98
CA VAL A 5 6.76 5.29 -11.57
C VAL A 5 5.84 5.83 -12.66
N LEU A 6 4.54 5.91 -12.37
CA LEU A 6 3.53 6.42 -13.29
C LEU A 6 3.41 7.95 -13.21
N SER A 7 3.66 8.51 -12.02
CA SER A 7 3.74 9.95 -11.77
C SER A 7 4.72 10.20 -10.62
N THR A 8 5.63 11.15 -10.80
CA THR A 8 6.55 11.59 -9.75
C THR A 8 5.90 12.52 -8.73
N GLY A 9 4.70 13.06 -9.01
CA GLY A 9 4.08 14.12 -8.22
C GLY A 9 4.64 15.52 -8.56
N VAL A 10 4.38 16.49 -7.68
CA VAL A 10 4.89 17.86 -7.81
C VAL A 10 6.39 17.91 -7.54
N ALA A 11 7.13 18.71 -8.31
CA ALA A 11 8.58 18.82 -8.20
C ALA A 11 9.05 19.04 -6.74
N GLY A 12 9.91 18.15 -6.25
CA GLY A 12 10.49 18.23 -4.90
C GLY A 12 9.67 17.59 -3.78
N ASN A 13 8.50 17.00 -4.05
CA ASN A 13 7.73 16.24 -3.06
C ASN A 13 6.92 15.10 -3.70
N TYR A 14 6.25 14.29 -2.87
CA TYR A 14 5.44 13.15 -3.32
C TYR A 14 3.96 13.49 -3.53
N ASN A 15 3.57 14.78 -3.53
CA ASN A 15 2.16 15.15 -3.66
C ASN A 15 1.69 14.85 -5.09
N GLY A 16 0.76 13.92 -5.24
CA GLY A 16 0.30 13.42 -6.53
C GLY A 16 1.20 12.32 -7.13
N ALA A 17 2.16 11.79 -6.38
CA ALA A 17 3.00 10.69 -6.84
C ALA A 17 2.18 9.40 -6.95
N LEU A 18 2.40 8.65 -8.02
CA LEU A 18 1.71 7.40 -8.34
C LEU A 18 2.73 6.35 -8.79
N GLN A 19 2.79 5.22 -8.10
CA GLN A 19 3.82 4.20 -8.32
C GLN A 19 3.22 2.80 -8.31
N VAL A 20 3.68 1.93 -9.21
CA VAL A 20 3.42 0.49 -9.15
C VAL A 20 4.43 -0.13 -8.21
N MET A 21 3.94 -0.88 -7.24
CA MET A 21 4.72 -1.45 -6.15
C MET A 21 4.50 -2.97 -6.07
N THR A 22 5.53 -3.67 -5.63
CA THR A 22 5.42 -5.04 -5.12
C THR A 22 5.83 -5.09 -3.66
N ALA A 23 5.18 -5.94 -2.86
CA ALA A 23 5.58 -6.24 -1.50
C ALA A 23 5.38 -7.72 -1.20
N GLU A 24 6.29 -8.26 -0.40
CA GLU A 24 6.18 -9.61 0.16
C GLU A 24 5.49 -9.53 1.53
N LEU A 25 4.41 -10.28 1.70
CA LEU A 25 3.72 -10.44 2.96
C LEU A 25 4.12 -11.76 3.59
N GLN A 26 4.74 -11.66 4.77
CA GLN A 26 5.02 -12.79 5.63
C GLN A 26 4.06 -12.79 6.82
N VAL A 27 3.41 -13.92 7.03
CA VAL A 27 2.60 -14.17 8.22
C VAL A 27 3.40 -15.13 9.10
N PRO A 28 3.51 -14.89 10.42
CA PRO A 28 4.24 -15.77 11.33
C PRO A 28 3.44 -17.06 11.62
N SER A 29 3.07 -17.78 10.57
CA SER A 29 2.36 -19.06 10.62
C SER A 29 2.96 -20.01 9.59
N PRO A 30 3.43 -21.20 9.98
CA PRO A 30 4.02 -22.16 9.06
C PRO A 30 3.02 -22.72 8.04
N LEU A 31 1.72 -22.55 8.28
CA LEU A 31 0.64 -23.00 7.41
C LEU A 31 0.27 -21.96 6.33
N VAL A 32 0.80 -20.74 6.43
CA VAL A 32 0.52 -19.66 5.48
C VAL A 32 1.81 -19.38 4.71
N PRO A 33 1.91 -19.79 3.43
CA PRO A 33 3.08 -19.47 2.64
C PRO A 33 3.20 -17.96 2.45
N THR A 34 4.43 -17.50 2.26
CA THR A 34 4.75 -16.14 1.84
C THR A 34 4.00 -15.77 0.55
N ARG A 35 3.54 -14.51 0.46
CA ARG A 35 2.77 -14.03 -0.68
C ARG A 35 3.34 -12.74 -1.22
N GLU A 36 3.42 -12.62 -2.54
CA GLU A 36 3.67 -11.35 -3.21
C GLU A 36 2.35 -10.62 -3.47
N SER A 37 2.37 -9.30 -3.30
CA SER A 37 1.24 -8.41 -3.56
C SER A 37 1.68 -7.30 -4.50
N TYR A 38 0.89 -7.09 -5.56
CA TYR A 38 1.08 -6.04 -6.55
C TYR A 38 0.01 -4.97 -6.35
N PHE A 39 0.42 -3.72 -6.17
CA PHE A 39 -0.50 -2.63 -5.91
C PHE A 39 0.01 -1.32 -6.49
N VAL A 40 -0.90 -0.38 -6.73
CA VAL A 40 -0.54 1.01 -6.99
C VAL A 40 -0.60 1.79 -5.70
N ARG A 41 0.46 2.56 -5.42
CA ARG A 41 0.56 3.51 -4.32
C ARG A 41 0.36 4.92 -4.84
N TYR A 42 -0.58 5.64 -4.23
CA TYR A 42 -0.80 7.06 -4.46
C TYR A 42 -0.50 7.86 -3.19
N CYS A 43 0.22 8.96 -3.33
CA CYS A 43 0.53 9.88 -2.25
C CYS A 43 -0.14 11.23 -2.47
N LYS A 44 -0.80 11.76 -1.44
CA LYS A 44 -1.44 13.08 -1.48
C LYS A 44 -1.12 13.85 -0.22
N GLN A 45 -0.71 15.10 -0.37
CA GLN A 45 -0.65 16.04 0.74
C GLN A 45 -1.94 16.87 0.76
N HIS A 46 -2.60 16.90 1.90
CA HIS A 46 -3.75 17.76 2.17
C HIS A 46 -3.29 19.15 2.60
N SER A 47 -4.18 20.14 2.50
CA SER A 47 -3.88 21.54 2.81
C SER A 47 -3.52 21.78 4.28
N ASP A 48 -3.92 20.88 5.17
CA ASP A 48 -3.61 20.91 6.60
C ASP A 48 -2.24 20.28 6.94
N GLY A 49 -1.47 19.87 5.91
CA GLY A 49 -0.18 19.20 6.08
C GLY A 49 -0.26 17.69 6.25
N THR A 50 -1.46 17.11 6.37
CA THR A 50 -1.64 15.66 6.50
C THR A 50 -1.31 14.96 5.18
N TRP A 51 -0.56 13.86 5.25
CA TRP A 51 -0.28 13.00 4.11
C TRP A 51 -1.20 11.79 4.09
N ALA A 52 -1.84 11.55 2.96
CA ALA A 52 -2.55 10.32 2.67
C ALA A 52 -1.72 9.45 1.72
N VAL A 53 -1.46 8.21 2.13
CA VAL A 53 -0.84 7.17 1.30
C VAL A 53 -1.88 6.08 1.11
N VAL A 54 -2.24 5.80 -0.14
CA VAL A 54 -3.27 4.82 -0.48
C VAL A 54 -2.69 3.78 -1.42
N ASP A 55 -2.82 2.52 -1.02
CA ASP A 55 -2.42 1.33 -1.76
C ASP A 55 -3.66 0.60 -2.27
N VAL A 56 -3.80 0.49 -3.59
CA VAL A 56 -4.89 -0.23 -4.25
C VAL A 56 -4.34 -1.46 -4.96
N SER A 57 -4.87 -2.63 -4.62
CA SER A 57 -4.42 -3.89 -5.21
C SER A 57 -4.71 -3.97 -6.71
N LEU A 58 -3.77 -4.58 -7.45
CA LEU A 58 -3.89 -4.88 -8.88
C LEU A 58 -4.27 -6.33 -9.16
N ASP A 59 -4.62 -7.12 -8.13
CA ASP A 59 -4.99 -8.54 -8.24
C ASP A 59 -6.09 -8.80 -9.31
N ASN A 60 -7.00 -7.83 -9.53
CA ASN A 60 -8.07 -7.95 -10.53
C ASN A 60 -7.61 -7.74 -11.98
N LEU A 61 -6.49 -7.02 -12.20
CA LEU A 61 -5.98 -6.70 -13.54
C LEU A 61 -5.03 -7.78 -14.06
N ARG A 62 -4.35 -8.48 -13.14
CA ARG A 62 -3.45 -9.57 -13.45
C ARG A 62 -3.79 -10.75 -12.53
N PRO A 63 -4.81 -11.57 -12.89
CA PRO A 63 -5.12 -12.76 -12.11
C PRO A 63 -3.92 -13.69 -12.18
N SER A 64 -3.10 -13.71 -11.12
CA SER A 64 -2.05 -14.71 -11.00
C SER A 64 -2.68 -15.99 -10.44
N PRO A 65 -2.36 -17.17 -10.99
CA PRO A 65 -2.88 -18.44 -10.46
C PRO A 65 -2.42 -18.70 -9.01
N SER A 66 -1.40 -17.97 -8.54
CA SER A 66 -0.91 -17.94 -7.16
C SER A 66 -1.65 -16.97 -6.23
N ALA A 67 -2.41 -15.99 -6.75
CA ALA A 67 -3.13 -15.00 -5.96
C ALA A 67 -4.45 -15.56 -5.39
N ARG A 68 -4.34 -16.44 -4.39
CA ARG A 68 -5.48 -16.84 -3.55
C ARG A 68 -5.77 -15.83 -2.43
N CYS A 69 -5.32 -14.58 -2.53
CA CYS A 69 -5.70 -13.50 -1.61
C CYS A 69 -6.24 -12.32 -2.40
N ARG A 70 -7.27 -11.68 -1.83
CA ARG A 70 -7.71 -10.36 -2.27
C ARG A 70 -7.24 -9.36 -1.24
N ARG A 71 -6.32 -8.48 -1.65
CA ARG A 71 -5.94 -7.33 -0.83
C ARG A 71 -7.05 -6.27 -0.93
N ARG A 72 -7.63 -5.85 0.20
CA ARG A 72 -8.49 -4.66 0.20
C ARG A 72 -7.63 -3.41 -0.01
N PRO A 73 -8.23 -2.31 -0.49
CA PRO A 73 -7.57 -1.01 -0.41
C PRO A 73 -7.00 -0.82 1.00
N SER A 74 -5.75 -0.39 1.05
CA SER A 74 -5.01 -0.19 2.29
C SER A 74 -4.31 1.16 2.24
N GLY A 75 -3.81 1.64 3.35
CA GLY A 75 -3.12 2.92 3.37
C GLY A 75 -2.91 3.47 4.77
N CYS A 76 -2.40 4.69 4.82
CA CYS A 76 -2.31 5.45 6.05
C CYS A 76 -2.51 6.95 5.85
N LEU A 77 -2.97 7.60 6.91
CA LEU A 77 -2.86 9.03 7.12
C LEU A 77 -1.69 9.29 8.07
N ILE A 78 -0.84 10.24 7.69
CA ILE A 78 0.33 10.65 8.45
C ILE A 78 0.18 12.14 8.72
N GLN A 79 0.08 12.50 9.99
CA GLN A 79 -0.04 13.89 10.43
C GLN A 79 1.18 14.27 11.27
N GLU A 80 1.87 15.33 10.88
CA GLU A 80 2.96 15.90 11.68
C GLU A 80 2.41 16.55 12.94
N MET A 81 3.06 16.32 14.08
CA MET A 81 2.66 16.86 15.38
C MET A 81 3.71 17.87 15.87
N PRO A 82 3.31 18.92 16.61
CA PRO A 82 4.25 19.97 17.07
C PRO A 82 5.38 19.49 17.99
N ASN A 83 5.25 18.30 18.56
CA ASN A 83 6.24 17.69 19.44
C ASN A 83 7.35 16.94 18.68
N GLY A 84 7.40 17.05 17.34
CA GLY A 84 8.36 16.37 16.48
C GLY A 84 8.02 14.90 16.18
N TYR A 85 6.85 14.42 16.63
CA TYR A 85 6.36 13.09 16.30
C TYR A 85 5.36 13.14 15.14
N SER A 86 4.96 11.97 14.64
CA SER A 86 3.89 11.84 13.66
C SER A 86 2.76 10.97 14.20
N LYS A 87 1.52 11.38 13.98
CA LYS A 87 0.34 10.57 14.24
C LYS A 87 0.02 9.74 12.99
N LEU A 88 -0.15 8.44 13.18
CA LEU A 88 -0.44 7.48 12.11
C LEU A 88 -1.85 6.89 12.32
N LEU A 89 -2.68 6.96 11.28
CA LEU A 89 -3.88 6.15 11.16
C LEU A 89 -3.68 5.21 9.98
N HIS A 90 -3.73 3.90 10.17
CA HIS A 90 -3.55 2.94 9.08
C HIS A 90 -4.76 2.02 8.96
N ASP A 91 -5.09 1.64 7.72
CA ASP A 91 -5.99 0.54 7.43
C ASP A 91 -5.28 -0.44 6.49
N ALA A 92 -5.20 -1.70 6.90
CA ALA A 92 -4.66 -2.76 6.07
C ALA A 92 -5.37 -4.06 6.42
N VAL A 93 -6.42 -4.40 5.66
CA VAL A 93 -7.11 -5.68 5.79
C VAL A 93 -6.76 -6.60 4.62
N MET A 94 -6.09 -7.70 4.91
CA MET A 94 -5.83 -8.79 3.97
C MET A 94 -6.76 -9.96 4.26
N TYR A 95 -7.45 -10.46 3.24
CA TYR A 95 -8.24 -11.70 3.36
C TYR A 95 -7.39 -12.87 2.87
N LEU A 96 -7.04 -13.76 3.80
CA LEU A 96 -6.44 -15.05 3.47
C LEU A 96 -7.58 -16.02 3.17
N ASN A 97 -7.70 -16.49 1.92
CA ASN A 97 -8.52 -17.68 1.68
C ASN A 97 -7.86 -18.86 2.40
N ARG A 98 -8.62 -19.58 3.22
CA ARG A 98 -8.15 -20.82 3.86
C ARG A 98 -7.79 -21.82 2.75
N PRO A 99 -6.69 -22.58 2.89
CA PRO A 99 -6.46 -23.71 2.01
C PRO A 99 -7.61 -24.70 2.22
N THR A 100 -8.32 -25.04 1.14
CA THR A 100 -9.16 -26.23 1.04
C THR A 100 -8.29 -27.48 1.06
#